data_AF-A0A851PXH0-F1
#
_entry.id   AF-A0A851PXH0-F1
#
_cell.length_a   1.000
_cell.length_b   1.000
_cell.length_c   1.000
_cell.angle_alpha   90.00
_cell.angle_beta   90.00
_cell.angle_gamma   90.00
#
_symmetry.space_group_name_H-M   'P 1'
#
loop_
_entity.id
_entity.type
_entity.pdbx_description
1 polymer ?
#
loop_
_entity_poly.entity_id
_entity_poly.type
_entity_poly.pdbx_seq_one_letter_code
_entity_poly.pdbx_strand_id
1 'polypeptide(L)'
;LFKGIVLVAINPYKQLPVYEQDVIYAYRGQNTGDMDPHIFAVAEEAYKQMVRGEKNQSIIVSGESGAGKTVSAKYAMRFFATISGSASETNIEGRVLASNPIMEAIGNAKTTRNNNSSRFGKYIEIGFDKRHHITGANMRTYLLEKSRVVFQVR
;
A
#
# COMPACT_ATOMS: atom_id res chain seq x y z
N LEU A 1 14.17 1.79 -7.52
CA LEU A 1 14.87 1.10 -8.65
C LEU A 1 14.32 -0.30 -8.81
N PHE A 2 14.33 -0.86 -10.02
CA PHE A 2 13.94 -2.27 -10.24
C PHE A 2 15.15 -3.20 -10.16
N LYS A 3 14.96 -4.37 -9.54
CA LYS A 3 15.88 -5.52 -9.58
C LYS A 3 15.08 -6.73 -10.06
N GLY A 4 15.15 -6.99 -11.37
CA GLY A 4 14.23 -7.93 -12.01
C GLY A 4 12.78 -7.47 -11.81
N ILE A 5 11.94 -8.35 -11.26
CA ILE A 5 10.52 -8.07 -10.98
C ILE A 5 10.28 -7.29 -9.68
N VAL A 6 11.33 -7.03 -8.88
CA VAL A 6 11.21 -6.43 -7.55
C VAL A 6 11.49 -4.93 -7.61
N LEU A 7 10.57 -4.13 -7.08
CA LEU A 7 10.80 -2.71 -6.80
C LEU A 7 11.52 -2.54 -5.47
N VAL A 8 12.72 -1.94 -5.50
CA VAL A 8 13.45 -1.50 -4.32
C VAL A 8 13.14 -0.02 -4.06
N ALA A 9 12.55 0.26 -2.90
CA ALA A 9 12.25 1.61 -2.41
C ALA A 9 13.07 1.91 -1.14
N ILE A 10 13.68 3.09 -1.09
CA ILE A 10 14.48 3.57 0.03
C ILE A 10 13.72 4.71 0.70
N ASN A 11 13.55 4.64 2.02
CA ASN A 11 12.85 5.69 2.78
C ASN A 11 13.66 7.00 2.75
N PRO A 12 13.15 8.09 2.15
CA PRO A 12 13.88 9.34 2.03
C PRO A 12 13.84 10.20 3.30
N TYR A 13 13.03 9.84 4.30
CA TYR A 13 12.77 10.64 5.51
C TYR A 13 12.35 12.09 5.27
N LYS A 14 11.87 12.40 4.05
CA LYS A 14 11.32 13.70 3.66
C LYS A 14 10.18 13.50 2.68
N GLN A 15 9.29 14.48 2.60
CA GLN A 15 8.27 14.49 1.56
C GLN A 15 8.91 14.78 0.20
N LEU A 16 8.43 14.10 -0.83
CA LEU A 16 8.87 14.26 -2.21
C LEU A 16 7.65 14.56 -3.08
N PRO A 17 7.74 15.51 -4.04
CA PRO A 17 6.63 15.87 -4.92
C PRO A 17 6.40 14.83 -6.05
N VAL A 18 6.61 13.55 -5.77
CA VAL A 18 6.54 12.44 -6.74
C VAL A 18 5.29 11.57 -6.56
N TYR A 19 4.38 12.01 -5.69
CA TYR A 19 3.15 11.29 -5.36
C TYR A 19 1.88 12.10 -5.65
N GLU A 20 2.02 13.18 -6.39
CA GLU A 20 0.92 14.06 -6.78
C GLU A 20 0.06 13.44 -7.89
N GLN A 21 -1.11 14.02 -8.10
CA GLN A 21 -2.14 13.43 -8.96
C GLN A 21 -1.74 13.43 -10.44
N ASP A 22 -0.99 14.43 -10.88
CA ASP A 22 -0.33 14.50 -12.19
C ASP A 22 0.61 13.31 -12.42
N VAL A 23 1.40 12.95 -11.41
CA VAL A 23 2.29 11.78 -11.47
C VAL A 23 1.47 10.50 -11.59
N ILE A 24 0.37 10.35 -10.84
CA ILE A 24 -0.54 9.19 -10.98
C ILE A 24 -1.01 9.05 -12.43
N TYR A 25 -1.48 10.13 -13.05
CA TYR A 25 -1.95 10.11 -14.43
C TYR A 25 -0.83 9.83 -15.44
N ALA A 26 0.40 10.29 -15.18
CA ALA A 26 1.55 9.99 -16.03
C ALA A 26 1.88 8.49 -16.08
N TYR A 27 1.70 7.76 -14.97
CA TYR A 27 1.94 6.31 -14.92
C TYR A 27 0.79 5.48 -15.49
N ARG A 28 -0.44 6.00 -15.56
CA ARG A 28 -1.62 5.28 -16.07
C ARG A 28 -1.42 4.86 -17.52
N GLY A 29 -1.68 3.59 -17.83
CA GLY A 29 -1.58 3.00 -19.17
C GLY A 29 -0.16 2.60 -19.60
N GLN A 30 0.88 3.08 -18.91
CA GLN A 30 2.27 2.82 -19.28
C GLN A 30 2.67 1.37 -19.00
N ASN A 31 3.72 0.85 -19.67
CA ASN A 31 4.27 -0.45 -19.33
C ASN A 31 5.40 -0.32 -18.30
N THR A 32 5.60 -1.39 -17.53
CA THR A 32 6.74 -1.48 -16.62
C THR A 32 8.05 -1.44 -17.42
N GLY A 33 8.84 -0.38 -17.25
CA GLY A 33 10.10 -0.15 -17.97
C GLY A 33 10.11 1.06 -18.89
N ASP A 34 8.93 1.53 -19.31
CA ASP A 34 8.79 2.76 -20.12
C ASP A 34 8.86 4.03 -19.25
N MET A 35 8.67 3.86 -17.93
CA MET A 35 8.67 4.92 -16.92
C MET A 35 9.69 4.63 -15.83
N ASP A 36 10.10 5.70 -15.12
CA ASP A 36 11.03 5.59 -13.99
C ASP A 36 10.49 4.66 -12.88
N PRO A 37 11.36 3.94 -12.15
CA PRO A 37 10.93 3.01 -11.11
C PRO A 37 10.14 3.69 -9.99
N HIS A 38 8.85 3.37 -9.89
CA HIS A 38 7.95 3.96 -8.92
C HIS A 38 6.90 2.96 -8.43
N ILE A 39 6.32 3.21 -7.24
CA ILE A 39 5.26 2.35 -6.68
C ILE A 39 4.00 2.35 -7.57
N PHE A 40 3.76 3.46 -8.29
CA PHE A 40 2.67 3.57 -9.25
C PHE A 40 2.86 2.67 -10.46
N ALA A 41 4.10 2.42 -10.90
CA ALA A 41 4.35 1.44 -11.96
C ALA A 41 3.97 0.02 -11.52
N VAL A 42 4.26 -0.36 -10.27
CA VAL A 42 3.87 -1.66 -9.71
C VAL A 42 2.35 -1.76 -9.58
N ALA A 43 1.68 -0.69 -9.15
CA ALA A 43 0.23 -0.65 -9.05
C ALA A 43 -0.43 -0.73 -10.43
N GLU A 44 0.05 0.01 -11.43
CA GLU A 44 -0.44 -0.03 -12.80
C GLU A 44 -0.26 -1.41 -13.43
N GLU A 45 0.90 -2.04 -13.24
CA GLU A 45 1.15 -3.39 -13.75
C GLU A 45 0.18 -4.40 -13.13
N ALA A 46 -0.02 -4.35 -11.81
CA ALA A 46 -0.99 -5.20 -11.13
C ALA A 46 -2.42 -4.94 -11.65
N TYR A 47 -2.81 -3.67 -11.84
CA TYR A 47 -4.13 -3.34 -12.39
C TYR A 47 -4.30 -3.89 -13.82
N LYS A 48 -3.33 -3.66 -14.71
CA LYS A 48 -3.35 -4.16 -16.09
C LYS A 48 -3.41 -5.68 -16.14
N GLN A 49 -2.64 -6.38 -15.31
CA GLN A 49 -2.67 -7.84 -15.24
C GLN A 49 -3.99 -8.37 -14.68
N MET A 50 -4.60 -7.68 -13.71
CA MET A 50 -5.94 -8.02 -13.21
C MET A 50 -6.99 -7.92 -14.31
N VAL A 51 -6.99 -6.80 -15.05
CA VAL A 51 -7.94 -6.54 -16.13
C VAL A 51 -7.75 -7.51 -17.30
N ARG A 52 -6.52 -7.65 -17.80
CA ARG A 52 -6.21 -8.50 -18.96
C ARG A 52 -6.30 -10.00 -18.65
N GLY A 53 -5.89 -10.39 -17.45
CA GLY A 53 -5.77 -11.79 -17.06
C GLY A 53 -6.99 -12.34 -16.33
N GLU A 54 -7.97 -11.50 -16.00
CA GLU A 54 -9.14 -11.83 -15.16
C GLU A 54 -8.76 -12.60 -13.88
N LYS A 55 -7.63 -12.21 -13.27
CA LYS A 55 -7.05 -12.87 -12.11
C LYS A 55 -6.78 -11.86 -11.00
N ASN A 56 -7.10 -12.27 -9.78
CA ASN A 56 -6.76 -11.52 -8.58
C ASN A 56 -5.24 -11.33 -8.46
N GLN A 57 -4.83 -10.15 -8.00
CA GLN A 57 -3.42 -9.77 -7.87
C GLN A 57 -3.06 -9.53 -6.42
N SER A 58 -1.77 -9.62 -6.12
CA SER A 58 -1.24 -9.29 -4.79
C SER A 58 0.01 -8.43 -4.90
N ILE A 59 0.06 -7.35 -4.12
CA ILE A 59 1.25 -6.52 -3.95
C ILE A 59 1.79 -6.79 -2.56
N ILE A 60 2.98 -7.39 -2.49
CA ILE A 60 3.63 -7.73 -1.22
C ILE A 60 4.68 -6.66 -0.92
N VAL A 61 4.51 -5.97 0.21
CA VAL A 61 5.46 -4.94 0.66
C VAL A 61 6.19 -5.46 1.90
N SER A 62 7.48 -5.75 1.74
CA SER A 62 8.34 -6.29 2.81
C SER A 62 9.46 -5.32 3.16
N GLY A 63 10.15 -5.58 4.29
CA GLY A 63 11.25 -4.77 4.79
C GLY A 63 11.22 -4.61 6.30
N GLU A 64 12.30 -4.08 6.85
CA GLU A 64 12.44 -3.84 8.29
C GLU A 64 11.46 -2.79 8.83
N SER A 65 11.35 -2.71 10.16
CA SER A 65 10.55 -1.69 10.81
C SER A 65 11.08 -0.29 10.45
N GLY A 66 10.20 0.62 10.03
CA GLY A 66 10.61 1.96 9.56
C GLY A 66 11.02 2.06 8.09
N ALA A 67 11.09 0.94 7.35
CA ALA A 67 11.50 0.94 5.93
C ALA A 67 10.51 1.62 4.96
N GLY A 68 9.31 2.03 5.41
CA GLY A 68 8.31 2.70 4.58
C GLY A 68 7.18 1.81 4.06
N LYS A 69 7.04 0.57 4.55
CA LYS A 69 6.02 -0.39 4.09
C LYS A 69 4.59 0.19 4.05
N THR A 70 4.16 0.81 5.14
CA THR A 70 2.81 1.41 5.26
C THR A 70 2.61 2.54 4.26
N VAL A 71 3.65 3.34 4.02
CA VAL A 71 3.62 4.46 3.07
C VAL A 71 3.50 3.95 1.64
N SER A 72 4.29 2.94 1.27
CA SER A 72 4.20 2.31 -0.06
C SER A 72 2.83 1.70 -0.32
N ALA A 73 2.27 0.98 0.66
CA ALA A 73 0.91 0.43 0.56
C ALA A 73 -0.13 1.55 0.38
N LYS A 74 -0.04 2.65 1.15
CA LYS A 74 -0.91 3.81 1.00
C LYS A 74 -0.90 4.37 -0.42
N TYR A 75 0.29 4.57 -1.00
CA TYR A 75 0.39 5.14 -2.35
C TYR A 75 -0.11 4.18 -3.44
N ALA A 76 0.10 2.87 -3.31
CA ALA A 76 -0.50 1.90 -4.22
C ALA A 76 -2.05 1.97 -4.19
N MET A 77 -2.65 2.09 -2.99
CA MET A 77 -4.11 2.22 -2.85
C MET A 77 -4.65 3.54 -3.44
N ARG A 78 -3.95 4.66 -3.20
CA ARG A 78 -4.28 5.96 -3.80
C ARG A 78 -4.27 5.92 -5.32
N PHE A 79 -3.30 5.20 -5.90
CA PHE A 79 -3.24 4.98 -7.34
C PHE A 79 -4.51 4.29 -7.86
N PHE A 80 -4.89 3.14 -7.27
CA PHE A 80 -6.11 2.42 -7.66
C PHE A 80 -7.36 3.27 -7.55
N ALA A 81 -7.54 3.99 -6.43
CA ALA A 81 -8.70 4.85 -6.20
C ALA A 81 -8.81 5.96 -7.25
N THR A 82 -7.68 6.50 -7.69
CA THR A 82 -7.65 7.58 -8.69
C THR A 82 -7.98 7.07 -10.09
N ILE A 83 -7.42 5.92 -10.51
CA ILE A 83 -7.59 5.42 -11.88
C ILE A 83 -8.92 4.70 -12.11
N SER A 84 -9.56 4.19 -11.06
CA SER A 84 -10.82 3.45 -11.13
C SER A 84 -12.06 4.35 -11.27
N GLY A 85 -11.89 5.62 -11.67
CA GLY A 85 -12.99 6.51 -12.06
C GLY A 85 -13.97 6.86 -10.94
N SER A 86 -13.61 6.63 -9.68
CA SER A 86 -14.45 6.98 -8.53
C SER A 86 -14.37 8.47 -8.22
N ALA A 87 -14.81 9.31 -9.16
CA ALA A 87 -14.92 10.76 -9.01
C ALA A 87 -16.06 11.17 -8.05
N SER A 88 -17.03 10.28 -7.82
CA SER A 88 -18.01 10.40 -6.74
C SER A 88 -17.53 9.60 -5.52
N GLU A 89 -16.68 10.22 -4.69
CA GLU A 89 -16.38 9.86 -3.30
C GLU A 89 -16.63 8.39 -2.86
N THR A 90 -16.08 7.38 -3.54
CA THR A 90 -15.79 6.16 -2.80
C THR A 90 -14.60 6.51 -1.93
N ASN A 91 -14.94 6.97 -0.73
CA ASN A 91 -14.06 7.33 0.37
C ASN A 91 -13.32 6.07 0.88
N ILE A 92 -12.96 5.13 0.01
CA ILE A 92 -12.31 3.86 0.32
C ILE A 92 -10.85 4.11 0.65
N GLU A 93 -10.15 4.96 -0.11
CA GLU A 93 -8.83 5.44 0.31
C GLU A 93 -8.95 6.09 1.70
N GLY A 94 -9.86 7.06 1.86
CA GLY A 94 -10.03 7.76 3.14
C GLY A 94 -10.45 6.83 4.29
N ARG A 95 -11.31 5.83 4.07
CA ARG A 95 -11.73 4.84 5.08
C ARG A 95 -10.61 3.86 5.43
N VAL A 96 -9.87 3.37 4.43
CA VAL A 96 -8.71 2.51 4.67
C VAL A 96 -7.63 3.30 5.41
N LEU A 97 -7.39 4.56 5.04
CA LEU A 97 -6.49 5.47 5.74
C LEU A 97 -6.96 5.81 7.16
N ALA A 98 -8.25 6.04 7.35
CA ALA A 98 -8.86 6.30 8.66
C ALA A 98 -8.79 5.09 9.60
N SER A 99 -8.68 3.88 9.06
CA SER A 99 -8.42 2.69 9.89
C SER A 99 -6.98 2.61 10.40
N ASN A 100 -6.02 3.29 9.76
CA ASN A 100 -4.61 3.23 10.17
C ASN A 100 -4.39 3.74 11.61
N PRO A 101 -4.85 4.93 12.03
CA PRO A 101 -4.68 5.38 13.42
C PRO A 101 -5.21 4.39 14.46
N ILE A 102 -6.37 3.77 14.19
CA ILE A 102 -6.96 2.76 15.08
C ILE A 102 -6.04 1.53 15.17
N MET A 103 -5.61 1.01 14.02
CA MET A 103 -4.75 -0.16 13.93
C MET A 103 -3.36 0.08 14.54
N GLU A 104 -2.83 1.28 14.38
CA GLU A 104 -1.55 1.68 15.00
C GLU A 104 -1.71 1.79 16.52
N ALA A 105 -2.79 2.37 17.02
CA ALA A 105 -3.03 2.51 18.46
C ALA A 105 -3.11 1.15 19.18
N ILE A 106 -3.70 0.12 18.56
CA ILE A 106 -3.87 -1.20 19.18
C ILE A 106 -2.77 -2.21 18.83
N GLY A 107 -2.02 -1.98 17.75
CA GLY A 107 -1.14 -2.98 17.17
C GLY A 107 0.31 -2.53 16.97
N ASN A 108 0.61 -1.24 17.16
CA ASN A 108 1.97 -0.74 17.13
C ASN A 108 2.52 -0.55 18.55
N ALA A 109 3.84 -0.60 18.67
CA ALA A 109 4.53 -0.31 19.91
C ALA A 109 5.91 0.30 19.65
N LYS A 110 6.39 1.06 20.64
CA LYS A 110 7.79 1.44 20.71
C LYS A 110 8.66 0.21 20.97
N THR A 111 9.75 0.13 20.23
CA THR A 111 10.82 -0.86 20.35
C THR A 111 12.16 -0.13 20.42
N THR A 112 13.23 -0.86 20.71
CA THR A 112 14.60 -0.30 20.67
C THR A 112 15.00 0.26 19.30
N ARG A 113 14.38 -0.21 18.21
CA ARG A 113 14.72 0.16 16.82
C ARG A 113 13.75 1.13 16.16
N ASN A 114 12.49 1.20 16.61
CA ASN A 114 11.45 2.03 16.02
C ASN A 114 10.41 2.42 17.08
N ASN A 115 10.08 3.72 17.13
CA ASN A 115 9.08 4.29 18.04
C ASN A 115 7.63 3.89 17.70
N ASN A 116 7.36 3.47 16.46
CA ASN A 116 6.03 3.08 15.99
C ASN A 116 6.09 1.78 15.16
N SER A 117 6.61 0.70 15.77
CA SER A 117 6.73 -0.59 15.08
C SER A 117 5.41 -1.36 15.10
N SER A 118 4.84 -1.66 13.93
CA SER A 118 3.72 -2.61 13.84
C SER A 118 4.15 -4.00 14.30
N ARG A 119 3.34 -4.59 15.17
CA ARG A 119 3.56 -5.92 15.77
C ARG A 119 2.52 -6.94 15.29
N PHE A 120 1.98 -6.71 14.10
CA PHE A 120 1.04 -7.57 13.39
C PHE A 120 1.25 -7.40 11.87
N GLY A 121 0.89 -8.42 11.11
CA GLY A 121 0.76 -8.34 9.66
C GLY A 121 -0.61 -7.79 9.26
N LYS A 122 -0.66 -7.00 8.20
CA LYS A 122 -1.89 -6.41 7.66
C LYS A 122 -2.06 -6.81 6.20
N TYR A 123 -3.23 -7.31 5.86
CA TYR A 123 -3.63 -7.66 4.49
C TYR A 123 -4.90 -6.87 4.15
N ILE A 124 -4.87 -6.14 3.04
CA ILE A 124 -6.00 -5.33 2.58
C ILE A 124 -6.41 -5.86 1.22
N GLU A 125 -7.64 -6.32 1.12
CA GLU A 125 -8.29 -6.77 -0.12
C GLU A 125 -9.05 -5.59 -0.70
N ILE A 126 -8.78 -5.21 -1.94
CA ILE A 126 -9.53 -4.18 -2.67
C ILE A 126 -10.40 -4.89 -3.70
N GLY A 127 -11.71 -4.70 -3.61
CA GLY A 127 -12.68 -5.29 -4.52
C GLY A 127 -12.87 -4.42 -5.76
N PHE A 128 -12.93 -5.04 -6.93
CA PHE A 128 -13.25 -4.40 -8.19
C PHE A 128 -14.48 -5.05 -8.82
N ASP A 129 -15.35 -4.26 -9.47
CA ASP A 129 -16.47 -4.78 -10.25
C ASP A 129 -16.03 -5.25 -11.65
N LYS A 130 -16.99 -5.73 -12.45
CA LYS A 130 -16.74 -6.17 -13.84
C LYS A 130 -16.34 -5.02 -14.79
N ARG A 131 -16.53 -3.77 -14.38
CA ARG A 131 -16.08 -2.58 -15.11
C ARG A 131 -14.74 -2.06 -14.56
N HIS A 132 -14.13 -2.81 -13.64
CA HIS A 132 -12.86 -2.50 -12.98
C HIS A 132 -12.90 -1.22 -12.14
N HIS A 133 -14.09 -0.87 -11.61
CA HIS A 133 -14.24 0.15 -10.60
C HIS A 133 -14.14 -0.45 -9.20
N ILE A 134 -13.57 0.30 -8.26
CA ILE A 134 -13.48 -0.15 -6.87
C ILE A 134 -14.88 -0.22 -6.25
N THR A 135 -15.20 -1.35 -5.61
CA THR A 135 -16.47 -1.59 -4.91
C THR A 135 -16.35 -1.52 -3.40
N GLY A 136 -15.16 -1.80 -2.85
CA GLY A 136 -14.95 -1.86 -1.41
C GLY A 136 -13.54 -2.29 -1.04
N ALA A 137 -13.27 -2.33 0.26
CA ALA A 137 -12.06 -2.92 0.80
C ALA A 137 -12.36 -3.75 2.06
N ASN A 138 -11.63 -4.83 2.25
CA ASN A 138 -11.65 -5.66 3.45
C ASN A 138 -10.24 -5.75 4.05
N MET A 139 -10.13 -5.80 5.37
CA MET A 139 -8.84 -5.86 6.05
C MET A 139 -8.77 -7.08 6.96
N ARG A 140 -7.68 -7.83 6.85
CA ARG A 140 -7.35 -8.96 7.73
C ARG A 140 -6.04 -8.68 8.44
N THR A 141 -5.94 -9.15 9.67
CA THR A 141 -4.74 -9.01 10.50
C THR A 141 -4.20 -10.39 10.85
N TYR A 142 -2.89 -10.49 10.96
CA TYR A 142 -2.20 -11.75 11.18
C TYR A 142 -1.08 -11.58 12.22
N LEU A 143 -0.76 -12.65 12.93
CA LEU A 143 0.46 -12.77 13.75
C LEU A 143 0.67 -11.59 14.74
N LEU A 144 -0.39 -11.18 15.44
CA LEU A 144 -0.27 -10.19 16.51
C LEU A 144 0.67 -10.72 17.62
N GLU A 145 1.67 -9.93 18.01
CA GLU A 145 2.62 -10.27 19.08
C GLU A 145 1.97 -10.22 20.47
N LYS A 146 1.24 -11.29 20.83
CA LYS A 146 0.50 -11.39 22.09
C LYS A 146 1.39 -11.27 23.34
N SER A 147 2.64 -11.73 23.28
CA SER A 147 3.58 -11.65 24.42
C SER A 147 3.82 -10.21 24.87
N ARG A 148 3.76 -9.24 23.97
CA ARG A 148 3.96 -7.81 24.29
C ARG A 148 2.92 -7.26 25.26
N VAL A 149 1.75 -7.88 25.35
CA VAL A 149 0.69 -7.45 26.27
C VAL A 149 1.13 -7.58 27.73
N VAL A 150 1.93 -8.60 28.05
CA VAL A 150 2.33 -8.93 29.44
C VAL A 150 3.82 -8.81 29.70
N PHE A 151 4.63 -8.60 28.66
CA PHE A 151 6.09 -8.55 28.77
C PHE A 151 6.69 -7.48 27.86
N GLN A 152 7.58 -6.65 28.42
CA GLN A 152 8.38 -5.70 27.66
C GLN A 152 9.83 -5.76 28.14
N VAL A 153 10.77 -5.98 27.20
CA VAL A 153 12.20 -5.82 27.47
C VAL A 153 12.47 -4.33 27.66
N ARG A 154 13.06 -3.96 28.81
CA ARG A 154 13.52 -2.60 29.09
C ARG A 154 14.72 -2.22 28.23
#